data_AF-A0A6C0BSK5-F1
#
_entry.id   AF-A0A6C0BSK5-F1
#
_cell.length_a   1.000
_cell.length_b   1.000
_cell.length_c   1.000
_cell.angle_alpha   90.00
_cell.angle_beta   90.00
_cell.angle_gamma   90.00
#
_symmetry.space_group_name_H-M   'P 1'
#
loop_
_entity.id
_entity.type
_entity.pdbx_description
1 polymer ?
#
loop_
_entity_poly.entity_id
_entity_poly.type
_entity_poly.pdbx_seq_one_letter_code
_entity_poly.pdbx_strand_id
1 'polypeptide(L)'
;MDSWIIYGLIAAVLIASRDLFTRKYAKKYSPSEHLLYYYVLCGIIIAGYSCYRKFHMKEKIRMIETQDIWKYVLVAAASVIIITPCEVMSIQKSKNPGTARALTNLNTLILFIVSVYFFKTEKLDFKKIMGILLTIGGIFLIF
;
A
#
# COMPACT_ATOMS: atom_id res chain seq x y z
N MET A 1 -1.76 23.72 3.76
CA MET A 1 -1.56 22.41 3.12
C MET A 1 -2.57 21.46 3.74
N ASP A 2 -3.43 20.84 2.95
CA ASP A 2 -4.52 20.02 3.50
C ASP A 2 -3.98 18.87 4.35
N SER A 3 -4.71 18.51 5.41
CA SER A 3 -4.28 17.51 6.40
C SER A 3 -3.92 16.15 5.77
N TRP A 4 -4.61 15.75 4.69
CA TRP A 4 -4.35 14.50 3.97
C TRP A 4 -2.96 14.46 3.29
N ILE A 5 -2.41 15.61 2.90
CA ILE A 5 -1.08 15.68 2.25
C ILE A 5 0.01 15.31 3.25
N ILE A 6 -0.10 15.79 4.50
CA ILE A 6 0.87 15.50 5.56
C ILE A 6 0.86 13.99 5.88
N TYR A 7 -0.33 13.39 6.02
CA TYR A 7 -0.44 11.95 6.23
C TYR A 7 0.16 11.15 5.07
N GLY A 8 -0.07 11.60 3.83
CA GLY A 8 0.52 10.98 2.64
C GLY A 8 2.05 11.04 2.62
N LEU A 9 2.65 12.18 2.98
CA LEU A 9 4.11 12.32 3.04
C LEU A 9 4.75 11.43 4.11
N ILE A 10 4.15 11.38 5.31
CA ILE A 10 4.62 10.49 6.38
C ILE A 10 4.53 9.02 5.92
N ALA A 11 3.41 8.64 5.30
CA ALA A 11 3.23 7.30 4.77
C ALA A 11 4.28 6.96 3.69
N ALA A 12 4.61 7.89 2.79
CA ALA A 12 5.62 7.66 1.75
C ALA A 12 7.00 7.33 2.34
N VAL A 13 7.44 8.08 3.36
CA VAL A 13 8.73 7.85 4.03
C VAL A 13 8.74 6.50 4.76
N LEU A 14 7.66 6.17 5.48
CA LEU A 14 7.57 4.89 6.20
C LEU A 14 7.50 3.69 5.25
N ILE A 15 6.79 3.81 4.13
CA ILE A 15 6.73 2.78 3.09
C ILE A 15 8.11 2.56 2.48
N ALA A 16 8.84 3.61 2.14
CA ALA A 16 10.20 3.49 1.61
C ALA A 16 11.15 2.82 2.63
N SER A 17 11.01 3.17 3.91
CA SER A 17 11.77 2.56 5.01
C SER A 17 11.46 1.06 5.16
N ARG A 18 10.17 0.69 5.07
CA ARG A 18 9.72 -0.71 5.06
C ARG A 18 10.32 -1.46 3.86
N ASP A 19 10.31 -0.89 2.67
CA ASP A 19 10.80 -1.59 1.47
C ASP A 19 12.33 -1.83 1.53
N LEU A 20 13.09 -0.88 2.11
CA LEU A 20 14.52 -1.06 2.41
C LEU A 20 14.74 -2.19 3.44
N PHE A 21 13.92 -2.24 4.48
CA PHE A 21 13.94 -3.32 5.47
C PHE A 21 13.65 -4.67 4.79
N THR A 22 12.56 -4.76 4.02
CA THR A 22 12.18 -5.96 3.27
C THR A 22 13.30 -6.43 2.38
N ARG A 23 13.97 -5.54 1.63
CA ARG A 23 15.12 -5.92 0.79
C ARG A 23 16.24 -6.60 1.58
N LYS A 24 16.56 -6.07 2.77
CA LYS A 24 17.64 -6.59 3.62
C LYS A 24 17.28 -7.96 4.20
N TYR A 25 16.05 -8.12 4.67
CA TYR A 25 15.63 -9.33 5.39
C TYR A 25 15.08 -10.44 4.50
N ALA A 26 14.51 -10.11 3.33
CA ALA A 26 14.11 -11.10 2.34
C ALA A 26 15.33 -11.83 1.69
N LYS A 27 16.55 -11.30 1.86
CA LYS A 27 17.79 -12.03 1.51
C LYS A 27 18.27 -12.98 2.59
N LYS A 28 17.86 -12.75 3.85
CA LYS A 28 18.33 -13.50 5.01
C LYS A 28 17.38 -14.64 5.39
N TYR A 29 16.07 -14.42 5.23
CA TYR A 29 15.02 -15.37 5.59
C TYR A 29 14.21 -15.75 4.35
N SER A 30 13.53 -16.89 4.40
CA SER A 30 12.60 -17.24 3.32
C SER A 30 11.47 -16.22 3.22
N PRO A 31 10.90 -15.98 2.03
CA PRO A 31 9.76 -15.08 1.86
C PRO A 31 8.59 -15.44 2.80
N SER A 32 8.30 -16.73 2.97
CA SER A 32 7.22 -17.19 3.84
C SER A 32 7.45 -16.86 5.32
N GLU A 33 8.67 -17.04 5.84
CA GLU A 33 9.00 -16.67 7.23
C GLU A 33 8.88 -15.16 7.42
N HIS A 34 9.42 -14.37 6.49
CA HIS A 34 9.36 -12.92 6.55
C HIS A 34 7.90 -12.43 6.58
N LEU A 35 7.06 -12.96 5.70
CA LEU A 35 5.63 -12.61 5.63
C LEU A 35 4.89 -13.02 6.90
N LEU A 36 5.10 -14.25 7.40
CA LEU A 36 4.42 -14.74 8.59
C LEU A 36 4.72 -13.86 9.81
N TYR A 37 6.00 -13.59 10.09
CA TYR A 37 6.41 -12.74 11.21
C TYR A 37 5.87 -11.32 11.05
N TYR A 38 5.94 -10.75 9.85
CA TYR A 38 5.43 -9.40 9.57
C TYR A 38 3.92 -9.29 9.86
N TYR A 39 3.10 -10.21 9.33
CA TYR A 39 1.64 -10.15 9.49
C TYR A 39 1.18 -10.45 10.92
N VAL A 40 1.83 -11.38 11.63
CA VAL A 40 1.53 -11.63 13.04
C VAL A 40 1.79 -10.39 13.89
N LEU A 41 2.94 -9.74 13.71
CA LEU A 41 3.27 -8.51 14.43
C LEU A 41 2.32 -7.37 14.08
N CYS A 42 1.96 -7.21 12.79
CA CYS A 42 0.94 -6.24 12.37
C CYS A 42 -0.40 -6.50 13.08
N GLY A 43 -0.85 -7.76 13.17
CA GLY A 43 -2.08 -8.11 13.88
C GLY A 43 -2.07 -7.70 15.35
N ILE A 44 -0.96 -7.98 16.05
CA ILE A 44 -0.78 -7.59 17.46
C ILE A 44 -0.80 -6.05 17.62
N ILE A 45 -0.07 -5.33 16.78
CA ILE A 45 0.01 -3.86 16.84
C ILE A 45 -1.34 -3.23 16.53
N ILE A 46 -2.07 -3.72 15.53
CA ILE A 46 -3.41 -3.24 15.18
C ILE A 46 -4.37 -3.49 16.34
N ALA A 47 -4.34 -4.67 16.95
CA ALA A 47 -5.17 -4.96 18.13
C ALA A 47 -4.86 -4.00 19.29
N GLY A 48 -3.58 -3.72 19.55
CA GLY A 48 -3.15 -2.73 20.54
C GLY A 48 -3.64 -1.31 20.22
N TYR A 49 -3.55 -0.89 18.96
CA TYR A 49 -4.05 0.41 18.49
C TYR A 49 -5.57 0.53 18.63
N SER A 50 -6.32 -0.51 18.25
CA SER A 50 -7.77 -0.57 18.43
C SER A 50 -8.14 -0.51 19.92
N CYS A 51 -7.43 -1.23 20.77
CA CYS A 51 -7.59 -1.18 22.22
C CYS A 51 -7.37 0.25 22.75
N TYR A 52 -6.27 0.90 22.38
CA TYR A 52 -5.96 2.28 22.74
C TYR A 52 -7.08 3.25 22.33
N ARG A 53 -7.58 3.16 21.09
CA ARG A 53 -8.67 4.03 20.62
C ARG A 53 -9.99 3.79 21.36
N LYS A 54 -10.30 2.53 21.67
CA LYS A 54 -11.48 2.19 22.47
C LYS A 54 -11.42 2.78 23.87
N PHE A 55 -10.27 2.69 24.56
CA PHE A 55 -10.14 3.13 25.94
C PHE A 55 -9.92 4.64 26.08
N HIS A 56 -9.03 5.25 25.28
CA HIS A 56 -8.69 6.67 25.40
C HIS A 56 -9.61 7.59 24.60
N MET A 57 -10.00 7.19 23.39
CA MET A 57 -10.85 8.01 22.51
C MET A 57 -12.33 7.64 22.61
N LYS A 58 -12.69 6.64 23.43
CA LYS A 58 -14.06 6.13 23.62
C LYS A 58 -14.75 5.77 22.31
N GLU A 59 -13.98 5.32 21.31
CA GLU A 59 -14.53 4.92 20.03
C GLU A 59 -15.32 3.62 20.16
N LYS A 60 -16.54 3.60 19.63
CA LYS A 60 -17.37 2.40 19.56
C LYS A 60 -16.94 1.54 18.38
N ILE A 61 -15.97 0.65 18.60
CA ILE A 61 -15.57 -0.36 17.62
C ILE A 61 -16.75 -1.30 17.39
N ARG A 62 -17.36 -1.23 16.21
CA ARG A 62 -18.41 -2.14 15.76
C ARG A 62 -17.79 -3.29 14.97
N MET A 63 -18.40 -4.48 15.06
CA MET A 63 -18.04 -5.55 14.13
C MET A 63 -18.54 -5.21 12.73
N ILE A 64 -17.76 -5.62 11.72
CA ILE A 64 -18.14 -5.48 10.32
C ILE A 64 -19.40 -6.33 10.09
N GLU A 65 -20.36 -5.78 9.34
CA GLU A 65 -21.60 -6.48 9.01
C GLU A 65 -21.30 -7.76 8.23
N THR A 66 -21.99 -8.85 8.57
CA THR A 66 -21.72 -10.19 8.00
C THR A 66 -21.78 -10.22 6.47
N GLN A 67 -22.63 -9.38 5.88
CA GLN A 67 -22.76 -9.21 4.43
C GLN A 67 -21.53 -8.62 3.75
N ASP A 68 -20.69 -7.88 4.47
CA ASP A 68 -19.48 -7.26 3.94
C ASP A 68 -18.21 -8.05 4.27
N ILE A 69 -18.25 -8.95 5.26
CA ILE A 69 -17.09 -9.75 5.69
C ILE A 69 -16.42 -10.44 4.50
N TRP A 70 -17.19 -11.04 3.58
CA TRP A 70 -16.61 -11.75 2.43
C TRP A 70 -15.80 -10.82 1.51
N LYS A 71 -16.19 -9.54 1.37
CA LYS A 71 -15.45 -8.54 0.56
C LYS A 71 -14.09 -8.26 1.21
N TYR A 72 -14.06 -8.11 2.54
CA TYR A 72 -12.83 -7.95 3.29
C TYR A 72 -11.93 -9.19 3.22
N VAL A 73 -12.52 -10.38 3.34
CA VAL A 73 -11.78 -11.66 3.22
C VAL A 73 -11.15 -11.77 1.84
N LEU A 74 -11.87 -11.44 0.77
CA LEU A 74 -11.36 -11.49 -0.59
C LEU A 74 -10.16 -10.55 -0.77
N VAL A 75 -10.26 -9.30 -0.31
CA VAL A 75 -9.17 -8.32 -0.41
C VAL A 75 -7.97 -8.73 0.44
N ALA A 76 -8.20 -9.24 1.67
CA ALA A 76 -7.14 -9.72 2.54
C ALA A 76 -6.41 -10.93 1.93
N ALA A 77 -7.15 -11.90 1.40
CA ALA A 77 -6.60 -13.06 0.74
C ALA A 77 -5.78 -12.67 -0.50
N ALA A 78 -6.31 -11.81 -1.37
CA ALA A 78 -5.59 -11.31 -2.53
C ALA A 78 -4.31 -10.57 -2.11
N SER A 79 -4.39 -9.77 -1.04
CA SER A 79 -3.23 -9.03 -0.52
C SER A 79 -2.12 -9.98 -0.08
N VAL A 80 -2.43 -10.94 0.79
CA VAL A 80 -1.42 -11.83 1.40
C VAL A 80 -0.89 -12.89 0.41
N ILE A 81 -1.75 -13.43 -0.45
CA ILE A 81 -1.39 -14.54 -1.35
C ILE A 81 -0.74 -14.04 -2.65
N ILE A 82 -1.18 -12.88 -3.16
CA ILE A 82 -0.76 -12.41 -4.49
C ILE A 82 0.08 -11.14 -4.34
N ILE A 83 -0.47 -10.07 -3.75
CA ILE A 83 0.16 -8.75 -3.79
C ILE A 83 1.49 -8.78 -3.04
N THR A 84 1.52 -9.23 -1.80
CA THR A 84 2.70 -9.13 -0.95
C THR A 84 3.85 -10.03 -1.41
N PRO A 85 3.64 -11.29 -1.80
CA PRO A 85 4.72 -12.11 -2.38
C PRO A 85 5.29 -11.48 -3.66
N CYS A 86 4.43 -10.93 -4.53
CA CYS A 86 4.88 -10.23 -5.74
C CYS A 86 5.69 -8.96 -5.41
N GLU A 87 5.25 -8.15 -4.43
CA GLU A 87 5.99 -6.97 -3.96
C GLU A 87 7.36 -7.37 -3.38
N VAL A 88 7.39 -8.36 -2.48
CA VAL A 88 8.64 -8.82 -1.87
C VAL A 88 9.60 -9.37 -2.91
N MET A 89 9.13 -10.22 -3.83
CA MET A 89 9.95 -10.77 -4.90
C MET A 89 10.44 -9.70 -5.88
N SER A 90 9.61 -8.71 -6.21
CA SER A 90 9.99 -7.58 -7.05
C SER A 90 11.14 -6.78 -6.41
N ILE A 91 11.01 -6.46 -5.11
CA ILE A 91 12.05 -5.76 -4.34
C ILE A 91 13.33 -6.61 -4.18
N GLN A 92 13.18 -7.91 -3.97
CA GLN A 92 14.31 -8.83 -3.78
C GLN A 92 15.12 -9.00 -5.06
N LYS A 93 14.45 -9.11 -6.21
CA LYS A 93 15.07 -9.33 -7.53
C LYS A 93 15.58 -8.04 -8.17
N SER A 94 15.16 -6.86 -7.71
CA SER A 94 15.62 -5.60 -8.29
C SER A 94 17.03 -5.19 -7.82
N LYS A 95 17.77 -4.53 -8.72
CA LYS A 95 19.07 -3.91 -8.39
C LYS A 95 18.92 -2.74 -7.43
N ASN A 96 17.78 -2.06 -7.45
CA ASN A 96 17.44 -0.96 -6.57
C ASN A 96 15.95 -1.07 -6.17
N PRO A 97 15.59 -1.08 -4.87
CA PRO A 97 14.20 -1.17 -4.41
C PRO A 97 13.37 0.02 -4.89
N GLY A 98 14.00 1.17 -5.15
CA GLY A 98 13.34 2.33 -5.75
C GLY A 98 12.78 2.05 -7.14
N THR A 99 13.45 1.26 -7.98
CA THR A 99 12.95 0.92 -9.32
C THR A 99 11.79 -0.07 -9.25
N ALA A 100 11.88 -1.06 -8.37
CA ALA A 100 10.76 -1.95 -8.07
C ALA A 100 9.54 -1.17 -7.55
N ARG A 101 9.74 -0.23 -6.62
CA ARG A 101 8.66 0.56 -6.04
C ARG A 101 8.04 1.52 -7.06
N ALA A 102 8.85 2.16 -7.90
CA ALA A 102 8.37 3.01 -8.99
C ALA A 102 7.46 2.24 -9.95
N LEU A 103 7.83 1.00 -10.31
CA LEU A 103 6.98 0.13 -11.13
C LEU A 103 5.67 -0.23 -10.44
N THR A 104 5.70 -0.63 -9.17
CA THR A 104 4.47 -0.96 -8.42
C THR A 104 3.56 0.26 -8.22
N ASN A 105 4.13 1.47 -8.16
CA ASN A 105 3.37 2.72 -8.05
C ASN A 105 2.59 3.07 -9.32
N LEU A 106 2.76 2.35 -10.44
CA LEU A 106 1.85 2.41 -11.59
C LEU A 106 0.40 2.11 -11.19
N ASN A 107 0.18 1.39 -10.07
CA ASN A 107 -1.15 1.21 -9.50
C ASN A 107 -1.88 2.54 -9.23
N THR A 108 -1.16 3.63 -8.97
CA THR A 108 -1.73 4.96 -8.74
C THR A 108 -2.37 5.51 -10.01
N LEU A 109 -1.76 5.24 -11.17
CA LEU A 109 -2.31 5.62 -12.47
C LEU A 109 -3.56 4.80 -12.79
N ILE A 110 -3.50 3.48 -12.56
CA ILE A 110 -4.65 2.58 -12.74
C ILE A 110 -5.80 3.03 -11.83
N LEU A 111 -5.52 3.30 -10.55
CA LEU A 111 -6.50 3.77 -9.58
C LEU A 111 -7.11 5.11 -10.01
N PHE A 112 -6.30 6.05 -10.48
CA PHE A 112 -6.78 7.33 -10.98
C PHE A 112 -7.73 7.16 -12.17
N ILE A 113 -7.35 6.36 -13.17
CA ILE A 113 -8.19 6.08 -14.35
C ILE A 113 -9.50 5.42 -13.94
N VAL A 114 -9.46 4.39 -13.08
CA VAL A 114 -10.65 3.72 -12.55
C VAL A 114 -11.52 4.68 -11.77
N SER A 115 -10.93 5.55 -10.94
CA SER A 115 -11.65 6.55 -10.14
C SER A 115 -12.42 7.53 -11.04
N VAL A 116 -11.76 8.06 -12.06
CA VAL A 116 -12.38 8.98 -13.00
C VAL A 116 -13.45 8.28 -13.84
N TYR A 117 -13.19 7.08 -14.35
CA TYR A 117 -14.10 6.40 -15.27
C TYR A 117 -15.32 5.79 -14.56
N PHE A 118 -15.11 5.04 -13.48
CA PHE A 118 -16.19 4.34 -12.77
C PHE A 118 -16.90 5.22 -11.75
N PHE A 119 -16.13 5.99 -10.96
CA PHE A 119 -16.70 6.77 -9.86
C PHE A 119 -17.03 8.21 -10.26
N LYS A 120 -16.64 8.64 -11.47
CA LYS A 120 -16.87 10.00 -12.00
C LYS A 120 -16.51 11.09 -10.99
N THR A 121 -15.51 10.81 -10.14
CA THR A 121 -15.16 11.66 -9.00
C THR A 121 -14.69 13.04 -9.44
N GLU A 122 -14.02 13.13 -10.59
CA GLU A 122 -13.50 14.38 -11.12
C GLU A 122 -13.46 14.40 -12.65
N LYS A 123 -13.54 15.61 -13.23
CA LYS A 123 -13.31 15.82 -14.67
C LYS A 123 -11.82 15.79 -14.99
N LEU A 124 -11.46 15.17 -16.12
CA LEU A 124 -10.12 15.22 -16.70
C LEU A 124 -9.88 16.58 -17.32
N ASP A 125 -8.99 17.35 -16.70
CA ASP A 125 -8.45 18.59 -17.26
C ASP A 125 -7.08 18.31 -17.90
N PHE A 126 -6.68 19.13 -18.87
CA PHE A 126 -5.41 19.04 -19.59
C PHE A 126 -4.20 18.98 -18.63
N LYS A 127 -4.26 19.75 -17.53
CA LYS A 127 -3.23 19.72 -16.47
C LYS A 127 -3.07 18.34 -15.83
N LYS A 128 -4.19 17.65 -15.57
CA LYS A 128 -4.18 16.30 -14.98
C LYS A 128 -3.65 15.27 -15.96
N ILE A 129 -4.03 15.39 -17.23
CA ILE A 129 -3.50 14.54 -18.31
C ILE A 129 -1.98 14.71 -18.44
N MET A 130 -1.48 15.94 -18.42
CA MET A 130 -0.03 16.17 -18.39
C MET A 130 0.65 15.60 -17.14
N GLY A 131 0.04 15.74 -15.96
CA GLY A 131 0.55 15.14 -14.74
C GLY A 131 0.69 13.61 -14.83
N ILE A 132 -0.28 12.94 -15.44
CA ILE A 132 -0.24 11.50 -15.70
C ILE A 132 0.93 11.15 -16.63
N LEU A 133 1.04 11.84 -17.77
CA LEU A 133 2.12 11.58 -18.73
C LEU A 133 3.51 11.83 -18.11
N LEU A 134 3.67 12.88 -17.31
CA LEU A 134 4.91 13.15 -16.58
C LEU A 134 5.21 12.07 -15.54
N THR A 135 4.19 11.54 -14.86
CA THR A 135 4.36 10.44 -13.91
C THR A 135 4.80 9.17 -14.62
N ILE A 136 4.17 8.83 -15.74
CA ILE A 136 4.56 7.70 -16.59
C ILE A 136 6.02 7.87 -17.06
N GLY A 137 6.35 9.03 -17.64
CA GLY A 137 7.70 9.34 -18.10
C GLY A 137 8.72 9.26 -16.96
N GLY A 138 8.40 9.81 -15.79
CA GLY A 138 9.25 9.75 -14.60
C GLY A 138 9.52 8.31 -14.13
N ILE A 139 8.51 7.45 -14.12
CA ILE A 139 8.68 6.03 -13.78
C ILE A 139 9.59 5.33 -14.81
N PHE A 140 9.41 5.60 -16.11
CA PHE A 140 10.27 5.04 -17.16
C PHE A 140 11.72 5.50 -17.06
N LEU A 141 11.98 6.75 -16.67
CA LEU A 141 13.34 7.27 -16.49
C LEU A 141 14.06 6.73 -15.25
N ILE A 142 13.30 6.30 -14.24
CA ILE A 142 13.86 5.67 -13.03
C ILE A 142 14.29 4.21 -13.32
N PHE A 143 13.71 3.59 -14.34
CA PHE A 143 13.95 2.18 -14.71
C PHE A 143 15.28 1.99 -15.44
#